data_AF-X0S7H7-F1
#
_entry.id   AF-X0S7H7-F1
#
_cell.length_a   1.000
_cell.length_b   1.000
_cell.length_c   1.000
_cell.angle_alpha   90.00
_cell.angle_beta   90.00
_cell.angle_gamma   90.00
#
_symmetry.space_group_name_H-M   'P 1'
#
loop_
_entity.id
_entity.type
_entity.pdbx_description
1 polymer ?
#
loop_
_entity_poly.entity_id
_entity_poly.type
_entity_poly.pdbx_seq_one_letter_code
_entity_poly.pdbx_strand_id
1 'polypeptide(L)' 'RIGLLPDVPAERIVFVGNAAASGAQIILLSSQSRTQARKLARRIKYVEIAHEEKFESVFTDSMSFPR' A
#
# COMPACT_ATOMS: atom_id res chain seq x y z
N ARG A 1 -6.01 8.02 -19.20
CA ARG A 1 -5.92 7.65 -17.76
C ARG A 1 -4.61 8.26 -17.24
N ILE A 2 -4.50 8.67 -15.97
CA ILE A 2 -3.32 9.43 -15.48
C ILE A 2 -2.10 8.58 -15.06
N GLY A 3 -2.12 7.26 -15.24
CA GLY A 3 -0.98 6.38 -14.91
C GLY A 3 -0.77 6.05 -13.42
N LEU A 4 -1.76 6.36 -12.57
CA LEU A 4 -1.63 6.16 -11.11
C LEU A 4 -1.67 4.68 -10.66
N LEU A 5 -2.44 3.84 -11.35
CA LEU A 5 -2.66 2.44 -11.00
C LEU A 5 -2.07 1.54 -12.09
N PRO A 6 -1.59 0.34 -11.73
CA PRO A 6 -1.09 -0.62 -12.72
C PRO A 6 -2.21 -1.06 -13.67
N ASP A 7 -1.83 -1.51 -14.86
CA ASP A 7 -2.77 -2.05 -15.84
C ASP A 7 -3.20 -3.47 -15.44
N VAL A 8 -4.17 -3.53 -14.55
CA VAL A 8 -4.82 -4.77 -14.08
C VAL A 8 -6.33 -4.63 -14.25
N PRO A 9 -7.07 -5.76 -14.37
CA PRO A 9 -8.53 -5.71 -14.44
C PRO A 9 -9.13 -4.95 -13.25
N ALA A 10 -10.11 -4.08 -13.52
CA ALA A 10 -10.66 -3.15 -12.53
C ALA A 10 -11.31 -3.87 -11.34
N GLU A 11 -11.85 -5.06 -11.56
CA GLU A 11 -12.40 -5.94 -10.53
C GLU A 11 -11.38 -6.38 -9.47
N ARG A 12 -10.06 -6.22 -9.72
CA ARG A 12 -9.00 -6.49 -8.73
C ARG A 12 -8.72 -5.28 -7.83
N ILE A 13 -9.33 -4.13 -8.09
CA ILE A 13 -9.11 -2.88 -7.36
C ILE A 13 -10.34 -2.57 -6.51
N VAL A 14 -10.12 -2.44 -5.18
CA VAL A 14 -11.19 -2.13 -4.22
C VAL A 14 -10.82 -0.87 -3.45
N PHE A 15 -11.73 0.11 -3.42
CA PHE A 15 -11.59 1.29 -2.58
C PHE A 15 -12.00 0.96 -1.14
N VAL A 16 -11.09 1.16 -0.19
CA VAL A 16 -11.30 0.81 1.23
C VAL A 16 -11.43 2.04 2.14
N GLY A 17 -11.35 3.26 1.58
CA GLY A 17 -11.35 4.49 2.38
C GLY A 17 -10.14 4.59 3.32
N ASN A 18 -10.35 5.16 4.51
CA ASN A 18 -9.28 5.34 5.50
C ASN A 18 -9.08 4.07 6.33
N ALA A 19 -8.31 3.13 5.78
CA ALA A 19 -7.98 1.87 6.45
C ALA A 19 -7.27 2.06 7.80
N ALA A 20 -6.51 3.14 7.99
CA ALA A 20 -5.83 3.42 9.27
C ALA A 20 -6.84 3.74 10.39
N ALA A 21 -7.82 4.61 10.12
CA ALA A 21 -8.86 4.96 11.07
C ALA A 21 -9.76 3.75 11.39
N SER A 22 -10.23 3.03 10.38
CA SER A 22 -11.03 1.82 10.56
C SER A 22 -10.26 0.74 11.32
N GLY A 23 -8.98 0.54 11.00
CA GLY A 23 -8.11 -0.40 11.71
C GLY A 23 -7.94 -0.03 13.18
N ALA A 24 -7.76 1.26 13.50
CA ALA A 24 -7.65 1.76 14.87
C ALA A 24 -8.91 1.46 15.70
N GLN A 25 -10.10 1.67 15.13
CA GLN A 25 -11.37 1.33 15.76
C GLN A 25 -11.49 -0.18 16.02
N ILE A 26 -11.12 -1.01 15.04
CA ILE A 26 -11.18 -2.48 15.16
C ILE A 26 -10.27 -2.98 16.29
N ILE A 27 -9.01 -2.54 16.35
CA ILE A 27 -8.09 -2.99 17.41
C ILE A 27 -8.46 -2.44 18.78
N LEU A 28 -9.15 -1.29 18.85
CA LEU A 28 -9.67 -0.73 20.10
C LEU A 28 -10.71 -1.67 20.72
N LEU A 29 -11.63 -2.19 19.89
CA LEU A 29 -12.75 -3.03 20.31
C LEU A 29 -12.42 -4.54 20.39
N SER A 30 -11.32 -5.00 19.78
CA SER A 30 -10.96 -6.42 19.71
C SER A 30 -9.52 -6.71 20.10
N SER A 31 -9.34 -7.44 21.22
CA SER A 31 -8.04 -7.93 21.68
C SER A 31 -7.41 -8.95 20.73
N GLN A 32 -8.24 -9.75 20.05
CA GLN A 32 -7.79 -10.70 19.02
C GLN A 32 -7.21 -9.96 17.82
N SER A 33 -7.94 -8.96 17.30
CA SER A 33 -7.50 -8.16 16.15
C SER A 33 -6.23 -7.37 16.48
N ARG A 34 -6.13 -6.84 17.71
CA ARG A 34 -4.91 -6.19 18.21
C ARG A 34 -3.71 -7.14 18.24
N THR A 35 -3.93 -8.39 18.63
CA THR A 35 -2.88 -9.43 18.62
C THR A 35 -2.47 -9.80 17.19
N GLN A 36 -3.42 -9.92 16.27
CA GLN A 36 -3.14 -10.16 14.84
C GLN A 36 -2.34 -9.02 14.22
N ALA A 37 -2.74 -7.77 14.45
CA ALA A 37 -2.02 -6.59 13.97
C ALA A 37 -0.57 -6.56 14.48
N ARG A 38 -0.35 -6.86 15.76
CA ARG A 38 1.01 -6.94 16.35
C ARG A 38 1.86 -8.05 15.70
N LYS A 39 1.28 -9.22 15.45
CA LYS A 39 1.97 -10.33 14.76
C LYS A 39 2.30 -9.96 13.31
N LEU A 40 1.38 -9.29 12.61
CA LEU A 40 1.59 -8.83 11.24
C LEU A 40 2.71 -7.79 11.17
N ALA A 41 2.70 -6.80 12.07
CA ALA A 41 3.72 -5.75 12.12
C ALA A 41 5.15 -6.33 12.24
N ARG A 42 5.32 -7.40 13.03
CA ARG A 42 6.61 -8.09 13.18
C ARG A 42 7.07 -8.88 11.93
N ARG A 43 6.16 -9.16 10.99
CA ARG A 43 6.45 -9.91 9.77
C ARG A 43 6.66 -9.00 8.56
N ILE A 44 6.21 -7.75 8.63
CA ILE A 44 6.40 -6.77 7.56
C ILE A 44 7.89 -6.42 7.51
N LYS A 45 8.46 -6.47 6.29
CA LYS A 45 9.83 -6.04 6.03
C LYS A 45 9.80 -4.68 5.36
N TYR A 46 10.58 -3.75 5.90
CA TYR A 46 10.81 -2.47 5.26
C TYR A 46 11.71 -2.66 4.03
N VAL A 47 11.38 -1.97 2.94
CA VAL A 47 12.19 -1.89 1.73
C VAL A 47 12.47 -0.41 1.51
N GLU A 48 13.75 -0.03 1.54
CA GLU A 48 14.20 1.35 1.35
C GLU A 48 14.26 1.66 -0.14
N ILE A 49 13.18 2.23 -0.66
CA ILE A 49 13.00 2.45 -2.09
C ILE A 49 14.01 3.48 -2.63
N ALA A 50 14.49 4.42 -1.80
CA ALA A 50 15.46 5.42 -2.22
C ALA A 50 16.83 4.82 -2.62
N HIS A 51 17.14 3.60 -2.16
CA HIS A 51 18.37 2.88 -2.52
C HIS A 51 18.16 1.82 -3.61
N GLU A 52 16.93 1.66 -4.11
CA GLU A 52 16.65 0.73 -5.21
C GLU A 52 17.17 1.31 -6.52
N GLU A 53 18.12 0.63 -7.16
CA GLU A 53 18.82 1.08 -8.38
C GLU A 53 17.87 1.51 -9.51
N LYS A 54 16.68 0.89 -9.57
CA LYS A 54 15.69 1.13 -10.63
C LYS A 54 14.67 2.22 -10.28
N PHE A 55 14.66 2.73 -9.05
CA PHE A 55 13.61 3.66 -8.63
C PHE A 55 13.65 4.96 -9.43
N GLU A 56 14.84 5.55 -9.60
CA GLU A 56 15.02 6.82 -10.30
C GLU A 56 14.56 6.74 -11.76
N SER A 57 14.96 5.68 -12.47
CA SER A 57 14.58 5.47 -13.88
C SER A 57 13.08 5.24 -14.01
N VAL A 58 12.51 4.34 -13.21
CA VAL A 58 11.06 4.05 -13.24
C VAL A 58 10.23 5.29 -12.88
N PHE A 59 10.65 6.07 -11.89
CA PHE A 59 9.96 7.28 -11.48
C PHE A 59 9.99 8.33 -12.60
N THR A 60 11.15 8.57 -13.20
CA THR A 60 11.31 9.53 -14.30
C THR A 60 10.48 9.14 -15.51
N ASP A 61 10.50 7.87 -15.89
CA ASP A 61 9.69 7.33 -16.99
C ASP A 61 8.19 7.50 -16.72
N SER A 62 7.78 7.40 -15.45
CA SER A 62 6.38 7.53 -15.02
C SER A 62 5.90 8.97 -14.84
N MET A 63 6.80 9.98 -14.84
CA MET A 63 6.40 11.39 -14.74
C MET A 63 5.73 11.91 -16.02
N SER A 64 6.01 11.27 -17.16
CA SER A 64 5.25 11.51 -18.38
C SER A 64 3.90 10.80 -18.26
N PHE A 65 2.79 11.55 -18.21
CA PHE A 65 1.46 10.93 -18.20
C PHE A 65 1.33 9.95 -19.37
N PRO A 66 0.89 8.70 -19.12
CA PRO A 66 0.71 7.73 -20.20
C PRO A 66 -0.30 8.27 -21.22
N ARG A 67 0.07 8.19 -22.50
CA ARG A 67 -0.82 8.53 -23.62
C ARG A 67 -2.01 7.58 -23.69
#